data_AF-A0A8W8N6T3-F1
#
_entry.id   AF-A0A8W8N6T3-F1
#
_cell.length_a   1.000
_cell.length_b   1.000
_cell.length_c   1.000
_cell.angle_alpha   90.00
_cell.angle_beta   90.00
_cell.angle_gamma   90.00
#
_symmetry.space_group_name_H-M   'P 1'
#
loop_
_entity.id
_entity.type
_entity.pdbx_description
1 polymer ?
#
loop_
_entity_poly.entity_id
_entity_poly.type
_entity_poly.pdbx_seq_one_letter_code
_entity_poly.pdbx_strand_id
1 'polypeptide(L)'
;NNSFNTRIRETTDARNKLQAHLQRTMQEIFDMEKNIELLRKAIQDKESPMKVAQTRLDERTRRINVELCNDPVMKSLQREVTEIRESVRILKERLKASELSLARLMKTKATLEHDIGVKDNTVKIDTSYCMGMRKGFPMDPKIGPVFQMPTC
;
A
#
# COMPACT_ATOMS: atom_id res chain seq x y z
N ASN A 1 -17.16 27.74 25.78
CA ASN A 1 -16.77 27.66 24.36
C ASN A 1 -15.36 27.10 24.13
N ASN A 2 -14.41 27.29 25.06
CA ASN A 2 -13.02 26.93 24.83
C ASN A 2 -12.78 25.42 24.60
N SER A 3 -13.35 24.55 25.46
CA SER A 3 -13.25 23.09 25.32
C SER A 3 -13.77 22.54 23.99
N PHE A 4 -14.83 23.17 23.44
CA PHE A 4 -15.42 22.78 22.16
C PHE A 4 -14.52 23.15 20.98
N ASN A 5 -13.92 24.35 21.00
CA ASN A 5 -12.94 24.77 20.01
C ASN A 5 -11.69 23.88 20.06
N THR A 6 -11.23 23.48 21.24
CA THR A 6 -10.11 22.52 21.40
C THR A 6 -10.43 21.19 20.70
N ARG A 7 -11.62 20.62 20.92
CA ARG A 7 -12.03 19.37 20.26
C ARG A 7 -12.07 19.48 18.73
N ILE A 8 -12.58 20.59 18.20
CA ILE A 8 -12.59 20.85 16.74
C ILE A 8 -11.15 20.85 16.21
N ARG A 9 -10.25 21.54 16.91
CA ARG A 9 -8.83 21.60 16.54
C ARG A 9 -8.20 20.21 16.56
N GLU A 10 -8.37 19.46 17.64
CA GLU A 10 -7.83 18.09 17.78
C GLU A 10 -8.35 17.16 16.67
N THR A 11 -9.64 17.25 16.34
CA THR A 11 -10.25 16.45 15.27
C THR A 11 -9.70 16.84 13.89
N THR A 12 -9.49 18.13 13.66
CA THR A 12 -8.89 18.66 12.42
C THR A 12 -7.43 18.22 12.29
N ASP A 13 -6.66 18.28 13.38
CA ASP A 13 -5.27 17.84 13.42
C ASP A 13 -5.17 16.33 13.17
N ALA A 14 -6.07 15.53 13.74
CA ALA A 14 -6.14 14.09 13.48
C ALA A 14 -6.45 13.80 12.00
N ARG A 15 -7.41 14.52 11.40
CA ARG A 15 -7.71 14.41 9.96
C ARG A 15 -6.49 14.74 9.10
N ASN A 16 -5.79 15.84 9.40
CA ASN A 16 -4.60 16.25 8.65
C ASN A 16 -3.49 15.19 8.70
N LYS A 17 -3.31 14.53 9.87
CA LYS A 17 -2.38 13.40 10.01
C LYS A 17 -2.79 12.20 9.14
N LEU A 18 -4.08 11.87 9.09
CA LEU A 18 -4.60 10.81 8.23
C LEU A 18 -4.39 11.13 6.76
N GLN A 19 -4.63 12.38 6.34
CA GLN A 19 -4.41 12.82 4.96
C GLN A 19 -2.91 12.75 4.58
N ALA A 20 -2.02 13.17 5.47
CA ALA A 20 -0.58 13.01 5.26
C ALA A 20 -0.16 11.53 5.16
N HIS A 21 -0.79 10.64 5.93
CA HIS A 21 -0.58 9.19 5.81
C HIS A 21 -1.07 8.67 4.46
N LEU A 22 -2.27 9.06 4.03
CA LEU A 22 -2.81 8.67 2.73
C LEU A 22 -1.87 9.04 1.59
N GLN A 23 -1.28 10.24 1.60
CA GLN A 23 -0.31 10.65 0.57
C GLN A 23 0.92 9.76 0.54
N ARG A 24 1.46 9.38 1.71
CA ARG A 24 2.59 8.43 1.79
C ARG A 24 2.19 7.06 1.26
N THR A 25 1.02 6.53 1.64
CA THR A 25 0.52 5.25 1.15
C THR A 25 0.32 5.26 -0.36
N MET A 26 -0.16 6.37 -0.94
CA MET A 26 -0.30 6.52 -2.39
C MET A 26 1.06 6.50 -3.10
N GLN A 27 2.07 7.15 -2.53
CA GLN A 27 3.43 7.07 -3.07
C GLN A 27 4.00 5.65 -3.00
N GLU A 28 3.81 4.96 -1.88
CA GLU A 28 4.23 3.55 -1.73
C GLU A 28 3.53 2.62 -2.72
N ILE A 29 2.25 2.86 -3.02
CA ILE A 29 1.49 2.14 -4.06
C ILE A 29 2.16 2.33 -5.43
N PHE A 30 2.43 3.57 -5.81
CA PHE A 30 3.07 3.89 -7.10
C PHE A 30 4.44 3.21 -7.24
N ASP A 31 5.26 3.28 -6.19
CA ASP A 31 6.58 2.65 -6.18
C ASP A 31 6.48 1.12 -6.26
N MET A 32 5.48 0.52 -5.61
CA MET A 32 5.22 -0.91 -5.66
C MET A 32 4.73 -1.37 -7.04
N GLU A 33 3.86 -0.62 -7.70
CA GLU A 33 3.40 -0.90 -9.06
C GLU A 33 4.57 -0.88 -10.05
N LYS A 34 5.44 0.12 -9.94
CA LYS A 34 6.67 0.19 -10.74
C LYS A 34 7.60 -0.99 -10.47
N ASN A 35 7.76 -1.39 -9.21
CA ASN A 35 8.56 -2.57 -8.86
C ASN A 35 7.99 -3.86 -9.47
N ILE A 36 6.67 -4.04 -9.44
CA ILE A 36 5.98 -5.17 -10.08
C ILE A 36 6.26 -5.19 -11.59
N GLU A 37 6.20 -4.05 -12.27
CA GLU A 37 6.51 -3.95 -13.70
C GLU A 37 7.97 -4.35 -13.99
N LEU A 38 8.91 -3.86 -13.19
CA LEU A 38 10.33 -4.22 -13.30
C LEU A 38 10.57 -5.72 -13.08
N LEU A 39 9.90 -6.33 -12.11
CA LEU A 39 9.98 -7.76 -11.85
C LEU A 39 9.42 -8.59 -13.00
N ARG A 40 8.29 -8.18 -13.58
CA ARG A 40 7.70 -8.83 -14.77
C ARG A 40 8.64 -8.75 -15.96
N LYS A 41 9.23 -7.58 -16.21
CA LYS A 41 10.23 -7.40 -17.26
C LYS A 41 11.47 -8.26 -17.02
N ALA A 42 12.00 -8.29 -15.80
CA ALA A 42 13.15 -9.11 -15.47
C ALA A 42 12.89 -10.62 -15.68
N ILE A 43 11.68 -11.10 -15.43
CA ILE A 43 11.29 -12.49 -15.75
C ILE A 43 11.28 -12.71 -17.26
N GLN A 44 10.68 -11.79 -18.03
CA GLN A 44 10.61 -11.87 -19.49
C GLN A 44 12.01 -11.86 -20.12
N ASP A 45 12.90 -11.00 -19.65
CA ASP A 45 14.27 -10.88 -20.14
C ASP A 45 15.08 -12.18 -19.95
N LYS A 46 14.69 -13.04 -19.00
CA LYS A 46 15.32 -14.35 -18.77
C LYS A 46 14.79 -15.46 -19.68
N GLU A 47 13.65 -15.26 -20.37
CA GLU A 47 13.08 -16.30 -21.25
C GLU A 47 13.95 -16.58 -22.47
N SER A 48 14.49 -15.53 -23.09
CA SER A 48 15.37 -15.66 -24.27
C SER A 48 16.64 -16.47 -23.96
N PRO A 49 17.48 -16.12 -22.97
CA PRO A 49 18.66 -16.91 -22.64
C PRO A 49 18.31 -18.32 -22.15
N MET A 50 17.19 -18.52 -21.44
CA MET A 50 16.72 -19.86 -21.07
C MET A 50 16.48 -20.75 -22.30
N LYS A 51 15.73 -20.23 -23.30
CA LYS A 51 15.44 -20.97 -24.54
C LYS A 51 16.72 -21.33 -25.28
N VAL A 52 17.65 -20.39 -25.40
CA VAL A 52 18.95 -20.64 -26.07
C VAL A 52 19.74 -21.73 -25.35
N ALA A 53 19.85 -21.65 -24.02
CA ALA A 53 20.57 -22.64 -23.22
C ALA A 53 19.93 -24.04 -23.31
N GLN A 54 18.59 -24.12 -23.27
CA GLN A 54 17.85 -25.38 -23.44
C GLN A 54 18.01 -25.96 -24.83
N THR A 55 17.84 -25.18 -25.90
CA THR A 55 18.03 -25.68 -27.28
C THR A 55 19.43 -26.23 -27.49
N ARG A 56 20.47 -25.52 -27.00
CA ARG A 56 21.87 -25.99 -27.06
C ARG A 56 22.07 -27.27 -26.28
N LEU A 57 21.48 -27.39 -25.09
CA LEU A 57 21.57 -28.60 -24.28
C LEU A 57 20.90 -29.77 -24.99
N ASP A 58 19.70 -29.57 -25.53
CA ASP A 58 18.93 -30.59 -26.26
C ASP A 58 19.70 -31.07 -27.51
N GLU A 59 20.27 -30.16 -28.29
CA GLU A 59 21.14 -30.50 -29.43
C GLU A 59 22.32 -31.39 -29.02
N ARG A 60 22.95 -31.11 -27.89
CA ARG A 60 24.07 -31.92 -27.38
C ARG A 60 23.61 -33.29 -26.89
N THR A 61 22.45 -33.38 -26.25
CA THR A 61 21.89 -34.68 -25.81
C THR A 61 21.49 -35.60 -26.96
N ARG A 62 21.25 -35.05 -28.15
CA ARG A 62 20.93 -35.83 -29.36
C ARG A 62 22.14 -36.43 -30.07
N ARG A 63 23.37 -36.10 -29.66
CA ARG A 63 24.60 -36.65 -30.26
C ARG A 63 24.71 -38.14 -29.92
N ILE A 64 25.03 -38.96 -30.93
CA ILE A 64 25.16 -40.41 -30.80
C ILE A 64 26.63 -40.85 -30.93
N ASN A 65 26.93 -42.06 -30.44
CA ASN A 65 28.24 -42.71 -30.57
C ASN A 65 29.38 -41.89 -29.93
N VAL A 66 30.52 -41.79 -30.62
CA VAL A 66 31.75 -41.13 -30.16
C VAL A 66 31.64 -39.62 -29.93
N GLU A 67 30.55 -38.99 -30.37
CA GLU A 67 30.26 -37.55 -30.16
C GLU A 67 29.60 -37.25 -28.80
N LEU A 68 29.16 -38.29 -28.07
CA LEU A 68 28.56 -38.13 -26.74
C LEU A 68 29.66 -37.91 -25.69
N CYS A 69 30.13 -36.68 -25.60
CA CYS A 69 31.14 -36.27 -24.62
C CYS A 69 30.49 -35.45 -23.48
N ASN A 70 30.60 -35.95 -22.25
CA ASN A 70 30.29 -35.20 -21.03
C ASN A 70 31.42 -34.20 -20.70
N ASP A 71 31.64 -33.28 -21.63
CA ASP A 71 32.72 -32.32 -21.60
C ASP A 71 32.42 -31.14 -20.65
N PRO A 72 33.41 -30.26 -20.40
CA PRO A 72 33.20 -29.08 -19.55
C PRO A 72 32.07 -28.15 -20.05
N VAL A 73 31.83 -28.10 -21.37
CA VAL A 73 30.76 -27.29 -21.98
C VAL A 73 29.38 -27.85 -21.60
N MET A 74 29.18 -29.17 -21.67
CA MET A 74 27.94 -29.84 -21.26
C MET A 74 27.59 -29.51 -19.81
N LYS A 75 28.56 -29.65 -18.90
CA LYS A 75 28.40 -29.32 -17.47
C LYS A 75 28.09 -27.84 -17.25
N SER A 76 28.65 -26.97 -18.07
CA SER A 76 28.43 -25.52 -17.95
C SER A 76 27.05 -25.11 -18.45
N LEU A 77 26.56 -25.68 -19.56
CA LEU A 77 25.18 -25.49 -20.04
C LEU A 77 24.14 -26.00 -19.02
N GLN A 78 24.37 -27.17 -18.40
CA GLN A 78 23.48 -27.69 -17.36
C GLN A 78 23.41 -26.74 -16.14
N ARG A 79 24.56 -26.19 -15.72
CA ARG A 79 24.60 -25.18 -14.66
C ARG A 79 23.86 -23.91 -15.06
N GLU A 80 24.12 -23.37 -16.25
CA GLU A 80 23.45 -22.18 -16.77
C GLU A 80 21.92 -22.34 -16.77
N VAL A 81 21.39 -23.45 -17.30
CA VAL A 81 19.94 -23.73 -17.26
C VAL A 81 19.42 -23.77 -15.83
N THR A 82 20.15 -24.42 -14.91
CA THR A 82 19.75 -24.52 -13.50
C THR A 82 19.72 -23.15 -12.82
N GLU A 83 20.76 -22.34 -13.03
CA GLU A 83 20.90 -21.00 -12.48
C GLU A 83 19.84 -20.03 -13.01
N ILE A 84 19.57 -20.03 -14.32
CA ILE A 84 18.50 -19.20 -14.90
C ILE A 84 17.15 -19.64 -14.34
N ARG A 85 16.91 -20.94 -14.18
CA ARG A 85 15.63 -21.46 -13.66
C ARG A 85 15.41 -21.06 -12.21
N GLU A 86 16.46 -21.12 -11.41
CA GLU A 86 16.44 -20.67 -10.02
C GLU A 86 16.25 -19.16 -9.91
N SER A 87 16.93 -18.38 -10.75
CA SER A 87 16.74 -16.93 -10.84
C SER A 87 15.29 -16.56 -11.17
N VAL A 88 14.68 -17.23 -12.16
CA VAL A 88 13.26 -17.04 -12.51
C VAL A 88 12.34 -17.43 -11.35
N ARG A 89 12.62 -18.51 -10.62
CA ARG A 89 11.85 -18.92 -9.43
C ARG A 89 11.85 -17.82 -8.37
N ILE A 90 13.03 -17.31 -8.01
CA ILE A 90 13.19 -16.23 -7.03
C ILE A 90 12.47 -14.97 -7.48
N LEU A 91 12.58 -14.59 -8.75
CA LEU A 91 11.88 -13.42 -9.30
C LEU A 91 10.36 -13.57 -9.22
N LYS A 92 9.81 -14.75 -9.52
CA LYS A 92 8.37 -15.04 -9.39
C LYS A 92 7.89 -15.00 -7.95
N GLU A 93 8.67 -15.51 -7.00
CA GLU A 93 8.35 -15.42 -5.58
C GLU A 93 8.30 -13.97 -5.09
N ARG A 94 9.29 -13.17 -5.50
CA ARG A 94 9.32 -11.73 -5.21
C ARG A 94 8.14 -11.00 -5.84
N LEU A 95 7.80 -11.30 -7.09
CA LEU A 95 6.64 -10.73 -7.78
C LEU A 95 5.36 -10.99 -7.00
N LYS A 96 5.12 -12.24 -6.59
CA LYS A 96 3.94 -12.61 -5.79
C LYS A 96 3.92 -11.88 -4.44
N ALA A 97 5.07 -11.75 -3.77
CA ALA A 97 5.17 -11.01 -2.52
C ALA A 97 4.86 -9.52 -2.70
N SER A 98 5.36 -8.89 -3.77
CA SER A 98 5.07 -7.50 -4.13
C SER A 98 3.59 -7.29 -4.46
N GLU A 99 2.96 -8.18 -5.22
CA GLU A 99 1.52 -8.13 -5.52
C GLU A 99 0.65 -8.24 -4.26
N LEU A 100 1.03 -9.10 -3.32
CA LEU A 100 0.36 -9.19 -2.01
C LEU A 100 0.56 -7.92 -1.18
N SER A 101 1.74 -7.32 -1.23
CA SER A 101 2.02 -6.04 -0.55
C SER A 101 1.17 -4.91 -1.13
N LEU A 102 1.08 -4.82 -2.46
CA LEU A 102 0.23 -3.85 -3.15
C LEU A 102 -1.24 -4.00 -2.74
N ALA A 103 -1.77 -5.22 -2.69
CA ALA A 103 -3.14 -5.47 -2.24
C ALA A 103 -3.39 -4.99 -0.80
N ARG A 104 -2.41 -5.17 0.09
CA ARG A 104 -2.48 -4.63 1.47
C ARG A 104 -2.48 -3.11 1.48
N LEU A 105 -1.60 -2.47 0.71
CA LEU A 105 -1.54 -1.01 0.60
C LEU A 105 -2.86 -0.43 0.06
N MET A 106 -3.46 -1.06 -0.95
CA MET A 106 -4.76 -0.67 -1.48
C MET A 106 -5.88 -0.76 -0.43
N LYS A 107 -5.87 -1.81 0.40
CA LYS A 107 -6.80 -1.93 1.54
C LYS A 107 -6.58 -0.81 2.56
N THR A 108 -5.32 -0.54 2.92
CA THR A 108 -4.98 0.56 3.84
C THR A 108 -5.43 1.91 3.31
N LYS A 109 -5.24 2.17 2.00
CA LYS A 109 -5.72 3.38 1.32
C LYS A 109 -7.23 3.54 1.52
N ALA A 110 -8.01 2.50 1.24
CA ALA A 110 -9.47 2.54 1.38
C ALA A 110 -9.90 2.82 2.84
N THR A 111 -9.24 2.22 3.82
CA THR A 111 -9.49 2.50 5.24
C THR A 111 -9.17 3.96 5.58
N LEU A 112 -8.03 4.48 5.13
CA LEU A 112 -7.64 5.88 5.37
C LEU A 112 -8.63 6.87 4.74
N GLU A 113 -9.08 6.61 3.50
CA GLU A 113 -10.09 7.41 2.81
C GLU A 113 -11.42 7.42 3.58
N HIS A 114 -11.84 6.28 4.10
CA HIS A 114 -13.03 6.17 4.95
C HIS A 114 -12.88 7.00 6.25
N ASP A 115 -11.78 6.81 6.97
CA ASP A 115 -11.53 7.51 8.24
C ASP A 115 -11.46 9.03 8.04
N ILE A 116 -10.83 9.49 6.96
CA ILE A 116 -10.82 10.91 6.58
C ILE A 116 -12.25 11.41 6.36
N GLY A 117 -13.07 10.68 5.60
CA GLY A 117 -14.46 11.05 5.37
C GLY A 117 -15.29 11.16 6.66
N VAL A 118 -15.09 10.25 7.62
CA VAL A 118 -15.72 10.31 8.94
C VAL A 118 -15.27 11.56 9.71
N LYS A 119 -13.98 11.88 9.70
CA LYS A 119 -13.45 13.07 10.38
C LYS A 119 -13.91 14.37 9.72
N ASP A 120 -13.92 14.45 8.40
CA ASP A 120 -14.46 15.61 7.68
C ASP A 120 -15.93 15.84 8.00
N ASN A 121 -16.74 14.78 8.06
CA ASN A 121 -18.14 14.90 8.47
C ASN A 121 -18.27 15.39 9.92
N THR A 122 -17.43 14.88 10.82
CA THR A 122 -17.41 15.31 12.23
C THR A 122 -17.07 16.79 12.36
N VAL A 123 -16.02 17.26 11.67
CA VAL A 123 -15.61 18.67 11.66
C VAL A 123 -16.72 19.54 11.06
N LYS A 124 -17.35 19.10 9.97
CA LYS A 124 -18.48 19.81 9.36
C LYS A 124 -19.65 19.96 10.33
N ILE A 125 -20.04 18.90 11.02
CA ILE A 125 -21.11 18.94 12.01
C ILE A 125 -20.80 19.96 13.11
N ASP A 126 -19.60 19.88 13.67
CA ASP A 126 -19.17 20.73 14.78
C ASP A 126 -19.08 22.21 14.39
N THR A 127 -18.50 22.50 13.22
CA THR A 127 -18.28 23.86 12.74
C THR A 127 -19.53 24.51 12.16
N SER A 128 -20.34 23.77 11.41
CA SER A 128 -21.48 24.33 10.67
C SER A 128 -22.75 24.37 11.51
N TYR A 129 -23.00 23.35 12.33
CA TYR A 129 -24.27 23.22 13.07
C TYR A 129 -24.09 23.57 14.54
N CYS A 130 -23.16 22.91 15.25
CA CYS A 130 -23.00 23.08 16.69
C CYS A 130 -22.51 24.48 17.08
N MET A 131 -21.50 25.03 16.38
CA MET A 131 -21.05 26.41 16.60
C MET A 131 -22.14 27.44 16.27
N GLY A 132 -22.93 27.19 15.22
CA GLY A 132 -24.05 28.05 14.84
C GLY A 132 -25.11 28.12 15.95
N MET A 133 -25.55 26.97 16.45
CA MET A 133 -26.51 26.89 17.57
C MET A 133 -25.97 27.55 18.84
N ARG A 134 -24.69 27.34 19.17
CA ARG A 134 -24.05 27.95 20.36
C ARG A 134 -23.94 29.47 20.27
N LYS A 135 -23.82 30.04 19.07
CA LYS A 135 -23.81 31.50 18.84
C LYS A 135 -25.21 32.12 19.01
N GLY A 136 -26.26 31.36 18.69
CA GLY A 136 -27.66 31.81 18.79
C GLY A 136 -28.29 31.62 20.17
N PHE A 137 -27.60 30.97 21.12
CA PHE A 137 -28.12 30.79 22.47
C PHE A 137 -27.88 32.05 23.31
N PRO A 138 -28.92 32.72 23.84
CA PRO A 138 -28.74 33.87 24.69
C PRO A 138 -28.17 33.39 26.04
N MET A 139 -26.87 33.58 26.24
CA MET A 139 -26.29 33.63 27.57
C MET A 139 -26.61 35.01 28.13
N ASP A 140 -27.89 35.28 28.42
CA ASP A 140 -28.28 36.51 29.09
C ASP A 140 -27.97 36.35 30.60
N PRO A 141 -26.98 37.08 31.15
CA PRO A 141 -26.66 36.97 32.57
C PRO A 141 -27.75 37.59 33.48
N LYS A 142 -28.82 38.16 32.91
CA LYS A 142 -29.91 38.82 33.65
C LYS A 142 -31.12 37.94 33.96
N ILE A 143 -31.16 36.68 33.50
CA ILE A 143 -32.22 35.75 33.89
C ILE A 143 -31.75 35.05 35.17
N GLY A 144 -32.23 35.53 36.32
CA GLY A 144 -32.01 34.92 37.63
C GLY A 144 -32.45 33.44 37.67
N PRO A 145 -32.05 32.68 38.71
CA PRO A 145 -32.30 31.25 38.75
C PRO A 145 -33.81 30.98 38.72
N VAL A 146 -34.29 30.35 37.63
CA VAL A 146 -35.69 29.93 37.44
C VAL A 146 -36.12 28.89 38.50
N PHE A 147 -35.17 28.32 39.22
CA PHE A 147 -35.40 27.43 40.36
C PHE A 147 -34.79 28.04 41.63
N GLN A 148 -35.57 28.86 42.33
CA GLN A 148 -35.32 29.14 43.73
C GLN A 148 -35.99 28.02 44.54
N MET A 149 -35.19 27.12 45.12
CA MET A 149 -35.70 26.14 46.08
C MET A 149 -36.18 26.89 47.33
N PRO A 150 -37.40 26.62 47.83
CA PRO A 150 -37.87 27.25 49.06
C PRO A 150 -37.04 26.75 50.23
N THR A 151 -36.32 27.66 50.89
CA THR A 151 -35.74 27.42 52.21
C THR A 151 -36.82 27.69 53.26
N CYS A 152 -36.99 26.75 54.19
CA CYS A 152 -37.90 26.83 55.32
C CYS A 152 -37.72 28.09 56.17
#